data_AF-A0A1B0GMF4-F1
#
_entry.id   AF-A0A1B0GMF4-F1
#
_cell.length_a   1.000
_cell.length_b   1.000
_cell.length_c   1.000
_cell.angle_alpha   90.00
_cell.angle_beta   90.00
_cell.angle_gamma   90.00
#
_symmetry.space_group_name_H-M   'P 1'
#
loop_
_entity.id
_entity.type
_entity.pdbx_description
1 polymer ?
#
loop_
_entity_poly.entity_id
_entity_poly.type
_entity_poly.pdbx_seq_one_letter_code
_entity_poly.pdbx_strand_id
1 'polypeptide(L)'
;MQTCWVVMPPFREVADRLRERFDGAAKVIARNDGTSLMPEGRTIKPPTKEDLVYAEESPDFCRPNHRTGSLGTQGRECNATSLGTDGCDLLCCNRGYRADLVTRKVPCHCTFEWCCEVKCKMCDERKTRYTCV
;
A
#
# COMPACT_ATOMS: atom_id res chain seq x y z
N MET A 1 -13.60 -4.82 41.14
CA MET A 1 -13.34 -3.40 40.83
C MET A 1 -12.38 -3.37 39.65
N GLN A 2 -12.80 -2.81 38.52
CA GLN A 2 -11.96 -2.65 37.32
C GLN A 2 -11.73 -1.16 37.08
N THR A 3 -10.51 -0.81 36.67
CA THR A 3 -10.16 0.54 36.23
C THR A 3 -10.02 0.54 34.72
N CYS A 4 -10.64 1.52 34.07
CA CYS A 4 -10.60 1.68 32.61
C CYS A 4 -10.01 3.05 32.27
N TRP A 5 -9.25 3.13 31.17
CA TRP A 5 -8.77 4.37 30.58
C TRP A 5 -8.81 4.27 29.05
N VAL A 6 -8.88 5.42 28.39
CA VAL A 6 -8.88 5.48 26.92
C VAL A 6 -7.46 5.22 26.42
N VAL A 7 -7.35 4.30 25.47
CA VAL A 7 -6.10 3.99 24.77
C VAL A 7 -6.31 4.18 23.27
N MET A 8 -5.25 4.61 22.60
CA MET A 8 -5.27 4.64 21.14
C MET A 8 -5.21 3.21 20.59
N PRO A 9 -5.91 2.95 19.46
CA PRO A 9 -5.76 1.68 18.78
C PRO A 9 -4.35 1.54 18.19
N PRO A 10 -3.95 0.32 17.80
CA PRO A 10 -2.73 0.11 17.03
C PRO A 10 -2.73 0.97 15.76
N PHE A 11 -1.59 1.55 15.41
CA PHE A 11 -1.51 2.44 14.24
C PHE A 11 -1.94 1.78 12.93
N ARG A 12 -1.77 0.46 12.79
CA ARG A 12 -2.23 -0.29 11.62
C ARG A 12 -3.74 -0.14 11.40
N GLU A 13 -4.53 -0.15 12.46
CA GLU A 13 -5.98 0.04 12.36
C GLU A 13 -6.33 1.46 11.87
N VAL A 14 -5.60 2.47 12.35
CA VAL A 14 -5.77 3.85 11.89
C VAL A 14 -5.38 3.98 10.42
N ALA A 15 -4.28 3.34 10.01
CA ALA A 15 -3.80 3.35 8.63
C ALA A 15 -4.78 2.66 7.67
N ASP A 16 -5.35 1.53 8.08
CA ASP A 16 -6.35 0.79 7.29
C ASP A 16 -7.63 1.64 7.12
N ARG A 17 -8.11 2.29 8.20
CA ARG A 17 -9.22 3.24 8.12
C ARG A 17 -8.94 4.41 7.17
N LEU A 18 -7.73 4.97 7.20
CA LEU A 18 -7.34 6.06 6.29
C LEU A 18 -7.18 5.57 4.84
N ARG A 19 -6.75 4.32 4.63
CA ARG A 19 -6.68 3.71 3.30
C ARG A 19 -8.05 3.58 2.66
N GLU A 20 -9.05 3.13 3.42
CA GLU A 20 -10.43 3.08 2.95
C GLU A 20 -10.96 4.47 2.54
N ARG A 21 -10.63 5.52 3.31
CA ARG A 21 -10.99 6.90 2.96
C ARG A 21 -10.23 7.42 1.75
N PHE A 22 -9.01 6.96 1.52
CA PHE A 22 -8.23 7.28 0.34
C PHE A 22 -8.85 6.65 -0.92
N ASP A 23 -9.24 5.38 -0.85
CA ASP A 23 -9.88 4.68 -1.98
C ASP A 23 -11.29 5.25 -2.29
N GLY A 24 -11.96 5.81 -1.27
CA GLY A 24 -13.26 6.48 -1.39
C GLY A 24 -13.20 8.01 -1.51
N ALA A 25 -12.02 8.61 -1.76
CA ALA A 25 -11.85 10.05 -1.76
C ALA A 25 -12.68 10.75 -2.85
N ALA A 26 -13.22 11.93 -2.56
CA ALA A 26 -14.10 12.67 -3.45
C ALA A 26 -13.36 13.82 -4.18
N LYS A 27 -13.55 13.91 -5.50
CA LYS A 27 -13.05 15.03 -6.29
C LYS A 27 -13.91 16.27 -6.09
N VAL A 28 -13.26 17.39 -5.78
CA VAL A 28 -13.91 18.66 -5.48
C VAL A 28 -13.35 19.80 -6.32
N ILE A 29 -14.18 20.81 -6.57
CA ILE A 29 -13.84 22.06 -7.24
C ILE A 29 -14.20 23.24 -6.35
N ALA A 30 -13.47 24.34 -6.51
CA ALA A 30 -13.75 25.57 -5.78
C ALA A 30 -15.08 26.18 -6.24
N ARG A 31 -15.86 26.70 -5.30
CA ARG A 31 -17.01 27.55 -5.62
C ARG A 31 -16.54 28.97 -5.95
N ASN A 32 -17.41 29.69 -6.66
CA ASN A 32 -17.20 31.10 -6.99
C ASN A 32 -17.25 32.03 -5.77
N ASP A 33 -17.55 31.51 -4.57
CA ASP A 33 -17.50 32.26 -3.31
C ASP A 33 -16.08 32.37 -2.73
N GLY A 34 -15.10 31.71 -3.36
CA GLY A 34 -13.69 31.74 -2.98
C GLY A 34 -13.35 31.04 -1.67
N THR A 35 -14.31 30.39 -1.01
CA THR A 35 -14.11 29.81 0.34
C THR A 35 -14.60 28.39 0.47
N SER A 36 -15.53 27.94 -0.36
CA SER A 36 -16.11 26.61 -0.25
C SER A 36 -15.76 25.70 -1.42
N LEU A 37 -15.83 24.40 -1.14
CA LEU A 37 -15.61 23.32 -2.09
C LEU A 37 -16.95 22.66 -2.41
N MET A 38 -17.12 22.22 -3.65
CA MET A 38 -18.24 21.39 -4.07
C MET A 38 -17.76 20.17 -4.83
N PRO A 39 -18.48 19.04 -4.78
CA PRO A 39 -18.15 17.89 -5.62
C PRO A 39 -18.12 18.26 -7.11
N GLU A 40 -17.16 17.74 -7.86
CA GLU A 40 -17.05 18.00 -9.30
C GLU A 40 -18.23 17.37 -10.07
N GLY A 41 -18.62 16.15 -9.69
CA GLY A 41 -19.68 15.39 -10.33
C GLY A 41 -21.02 15.45 -9.58
N ARG A 42 -22.13 15.54 -10.31
CA ARG A 42 -23.50 15.54 -9.73
C ARG A 42 -23.89 14.23 -9.05
N THR A 43 -23.22 13.14 -9.37
CA THR A 43 -23.43 11.81 -8.77
C THR A 43 -22.58 11.58 -7.52
N ILE A 44 -21.61 12.46 -7.25
CA ILE A 44 -20.72 12.35 -6.10
C ILE A 44 -21.44 12.94 -4.89
N LYS A 45 -21.54 12.14 -3.82
CA LYS A 45 -22.13 12.61 -2.56
C LYS A 45 -21.22 13.70 -1.96
N PRO A 46 -21.80 14.76 -1.37
CA PRO A 46 -21.00 15.76 -0.65
C PRO A 46 -20.15 15.11 0.44
N PRO A 47 -18.84 15.38 0.48
CA PRO A 47 -17.94 14.77 1.46
C PRO A 47 -18.24 15.28 2.88
N THR A 48 -18.00 14.43 3.87
CA THR A 48 -18.10 14.77 5.29
C THR A 48 -16.74 15.24 5.84
N LYS A 49 -16.71 15.65 7.11
CA LYS A 49 -15.46 16.07 7.78
C LYS A 49 -14.44 14.94 7.94
N GLU A 50 -14.87 13.69 7.84
CA GLU A 50 -14.02 12.50 7.99
C GLU A 50 -13.51 11.96 6.63
N ASP A 51 -14.00 12.50 5.52
CA ASP A 51 -13.65 12.04 4.18
C ASP A 51 -12.45 12.79 3.62
N LEU A 52 -11.66 12.11 2.80
CA LEU A 52 -10.56 12.73 2.06
C LEU A 52 -11.11 13.32 0.76
N VAL A 53 -10.59 14.49 0.39
CA VAL A 53 -10.95 15.19 -0.85
C VAL A 53 -9.71 15.54 -1.64
N TYR A 54 -9.85 15.63 -2.97
CA TYR A 54 -8.77 16.04 -3.87
C TYR A 54 -9.31 16.95 -4.98
N ALA A 55 -8.45 17.84 -5.48
CA ALA A 55 -8.82 18.79 -6.53
C ALA A 55 -8.27 18.41 -7.91
N GLU A 56 -7.10 17.76 -7.95
CA GLU A 56 -6.39 17.42 -9.18
C GLU A 56 -6.21 15.91 -9.32
N GLU A 57 -6.31 15.42 -10.56
CA GLU A 57 -6.10 14.01 -10.87
C GLU A 57 -4.66 13.59 -10.56
N SER A 58 -4.51 12.35 -10.10
CA SER A 58 -3.18 11.78 -9.88
C SER A 58 -2.45 11.59 -11.21
N PRO A 59 -1.14 11.90 -11.27
CA PRO A 59 -0.36 11.65 -12.48
C PRO A 59 -0.15 10.16 -12.72
N ASP A 60 0.39 9.82 -13.90
CA ASP A 60 0.92 8.49 -14.15
C ASP A 60 2.22 8.26 -13.35
N PHE A 61 2.22 7.21 -12.53
CA PHE A 61 3.36 6.81 -11.70
C PHE A 61 4.21 5.69 -12.33
N CYS A 62 3.86 5.21 -13.53
CA CYS A 62 4.59 4.15 -14.20
C CYS A 62 6.02 4.56 -14.59
N ARG A 63 6.17 5.79 -15.09
CA ARG A 63 7.45 6.34 -15.55
C ARG A 63 8.02 7.35 -14.54
N PRO A 64 9.35 7.47 -14.46
CA PRO A 64 9.98 8.51 -13.67
C PRO A 64 9.54 9.90 -14.16
N ASN A 65 9.11 10.75 -13.24
CA ASN A 65 8.73 12.12 -13.49
C ASN A 65 9.24 13.03 -12.37
N HIS A 66 10.33 13.76 -12.65
CA HIS A 66 10.95 14.67 -11.69
C HIS A 66 10.04 15.85 -11.28
N ARG A 67 9.08 16.25 -12.12
CA ARG A 67 8.17 17.36 -11.78
C ARG A 67 7.22 17.00 -10.65
N THR A 68 6.77 15.75 -10.63
CA THR A 68 5.87 15.23 -9.59
C THR A 68 6.62 14.49 -8.47
N GLY A 69 7.94 14.27 -8.63
CA GLY A 69 8.76 13.47 -7.73
C GLY A 69 8.56 11.95 -7.88
N SER A 70 7.82 11.50 -8.90
CA SER A 70 7.63 10.07 -9.16
C SER A 70 8.93 9.43 -9.64
N LEU A 71 9.34 8.33 -9.02
CA LEU A 71 10.52 7.55 -9.42
C LEU A 71 10.21 6.50 -10.51
N GLY A 72 8.93 6.28 -10.85
CA GLY A 72 8.51 5.19 -11.72
C GLY A 72 8.41 3.84 -10.99
N THR A 73 8.01 2.79 -11.72
CA THR A 73 7.85 1.43 -11.16
C THR A 73 8.94 0.44 -11.57
N GLN A 74 9.89 0.86 -12.41
CA GLN A 74 11.02 0.02 -12.82
C GLN A 74 11.84 -0.43 -11.60
N GLY A 75 12.23 -1.70 -11.56
CA GLY A 75 13.02 -2.27 -10.46
C GLY A 75 12.23 -2.60 -9.19
N ARG A 76 10.92 -2.38 -9.15
CA ARG A 76 10.08 -2.77 -8.00
C ARG A 76 9.79 -4.27 -8.01
N GLU A 77 9.83 -4.88 -6.82
CA GLU A 77 9.36 -6.26 -6.64
C GLU A 77 7.83 -6.31 -6.77
N CYS A 78 7.33 -7.30 -7.50
CA CYS A 78 5.91 -7.47 -7.78
C CYS A 78 5.43 -8.90 -7.47
N ASN A 79 4.12 -9.06 -7.33
CA ASN A 79 3.50 -10.35 -7.06
C ASN A 79 2.89 -10.94 -8.35
N ALA A 80 3.51 -11.97 -8.93
CA ALA A 80 3.03 -12.58 -10.17
C ALA A 80 1.67 -13.30 -10.04
N THR A 81 1.25 -13.63 -8.82
CA THR A 81 -0.03 -14.30 -8.56
C THR A 81 -1.18 -13.35 -8.23
N SER A 82 -0.88 -12.10 -7.90
CA SER A 82 -1.90 -11.11 -7.56
C SER A 82 -2.47 -10.45 -8.81
N LEU A 83 -3.78 -10.24 -8.82
CA LEU A 83 -4.51 -9.46 -9.83
C LEU A 83 -4.71 -8.00 -9.41
N GLY A 84 -4.27 -7.64 -8.19
CA GLY A 84 -4.42 -6.30 -7.61
C GLY A 84 -3.29 -5.35 -8.00
N THR A 85 -3.22 -4.21 -7.32
CA THR A 85 -2.20 -3.17 -7.56
C THR A 85 -0.78 -3.61 -7.20
N ASP A 86 -0.61 -4.66 -6.39
CA ASP A 86 0.67 -5.34 -6.14
C ASP A 86 1.01 -6.39 -7.20
N GLY A 87 0.05 -6.72 -8.07
CA GLY A 87 0.19 -7.64 -9.19
C GLY A 87 1.19 -7.14 -10.22
N CYS A 88 1.99 -8.03 -10.80
CA CYS A 88 3.01 -7.63 -11.76
C CYS A 88 2.44 -6.93 -13.02
N ASP A 89 1.25 -7.30 -13.47
CA ASP A 89 0.64 -6.69 -14.65
C ASP A 89 0.30 -5.21 -14.42
N LEU A 90 -0.31 -4.90 -13.26
CA LEU A 90 -0.66 -3.53 -12.88
C LEU A 90 0.56 -2.73 -12.40
N LEU A 91 1.37 -3.30 -11.49
CA LEU A 91 2.52 -2.60 -10.91
C LEU A 91 3.61 -2.29 -11.94
N CYS A 92 3.85 -3.20 -12.89
CA CYS A 92 4.80 -2.99 -13.97
C CYS A 92 4.18 -2.30 -15.18
N CYS A 93 2.90 -1.92 -15.10
CA CYS A 93 2.17 -1.21 -16.15
C CYS A 93 2.21 -1.94 -17.50
N ASN A 94 2.05 -3.26 -17.46
CA ASN A 94 2.13 -4.17 -18.61
C ASN A 94 3.45 -4.12 -19.41
N ARG A 95 4.54 -3.60 -18.83
CA ARG A 95 5.88 -3.60 -19.46
C ARG A 95 6.61 -4.94 -19.34
N GLY A 96 6.04 -5.86 -18.56
CA GLY A 96 6.65 -7.15 -18.22
C GLY A 96 7.50 -7.09 -16.96
N TYR A 97 7.93 -8.27 -16.52
CA TYR A 97 8.71 -8.46 -15.30
C TYR A 97 9.72 -9.59 -15.48
N ARG A 98 10.88 -9.47 -14.82
CA ARG A 98 11.92 -10.49 -14.75
C ARG A 98 11.65 -11.41 -13.57
N ALA A 99 11.85 -12.71 -13.74
CA ALA A 99 11.79 -13.71 -12.68
C ALA A 99 13.20 -14.22 -12.35
N ASP A 100 13.68 -13.94 -11.14
CA ASP A 100 14.96 -14.42 -10.64
C ASP A 100 14.76 -15.47 -9.54
N LEU A 101 15.46 -16.59 -9.61
CA LEU A 101 15.46 -17.58 -8.52
C LEU A 101 16.43 -17.13 -7.44
N VAL A 102 15.91 -16.75 -6.27
CA VAL A 102 16.70 -16.27 -5.13
C VAL A 102 16.65 -17.32 -4.01
N THR A 103 17.82 -17.69 -3.51
CA THR A 103 17.92 -18.53 -2.30
C THR A 103 17.96 -17.63 -1.07
N ARG A 104 17.02 -17.80 -0.16
CA ARG A 104 16.94 -17.08 1.11
C ARG A 104 17.18 -18.05 2.27
N LYS A 105 18.04 -17.66 3.20
CA LYS A 105 18.18 -18.38 4.47
C LYS A 105 17.00 -18.05 5.39
N VAL A 106 16.25 -19.06 5.79
CA VAL A 106 15.10 -18.94 6.69
C VAL A 106 15.28 -19.86 7.91
N PRO A 107 14.81 -19.44 9.10
CA PRO A 107 14.78 -20.33 10.25
C PRO A 107 13.79 -21.46 10.00
N CYS A 108 14.20 -22.68 10.30
CA CYS A 108 13.43 -23.91 10.09
C CYS A 108 13.68 -24.88 11.25
N HIS A 109 12.78 -25.85 11.41
CA HIS A 109 12.89 -26.89 12.44
C HIS A 109 13.19 -26.32 13.84
N CYS A 110 12.45 -25.27 14.21
CA CYS A 110 12.59 -24.62 15.51
C CYS A 110 12.08 -25.53 16.63
N THR A 111 12.92 -25.77 17.63
CA THR A 111 12.57 -26.50 18.84
C THR A 111 12.71 -25.61 20.06
N PHE A 112 11.74 -25.66 20.96
CA PHE A 112 11.81 -24.98 22.24
C PHE A 112 12.60 -25.85 23.22
N GLU A 113 13.72 -25.35 23.72
CA GLU A 113 14.48 -26.00 24.78
C GLU A 113 13.94 -25.54 26.13
N TRP A 114 13.68 -26.48 27.03
CA TRP A 114 13.14 -26.19 28.36
C TRP A 114 14.20 -25.53 29.25
N CYS A 115 14.36 -24.23 29.01
CA CYS A 115 14.96 -23.17 29.83
C CYS A 115 14.73 -21.80 29.15
N CYS A 116 13.63 -21.67 28.39
CA CYS A 116 13.14 -20.45 27.71
C CYS A 116 13.87 -20.01 26.43
N GLU A 117 14.56 -20.92 25.72
CA GLU A 117 15.23 -20.61 24.45
C GLU A 117 14.56 -21.35 23.27
N VAL A 118 14.37 -20.66 22.15
CA VAL A 118 13.96 -21.28 20.88
C VAL A 118 15.21 -21.42 20.01
N LYS A 119 15.59 -22.66 19.69
CA LYS A 119 16.70 -22.94 18.78
C LYS A 119 16.16 -23.38 17.43
N CYS A 120 16.58 -22.70 16.37
CA CYS A 120 16.21 -23.00 14.99
C CYS A 120 17.46 -23.34 14.18
N LYS A 121 17.30 -24.21 13.17
CA LYS A 121 18.30 -24.39 12.11
C LYS A 121 18.07 -23.34 11.03
N MET A 122 19.10 -23.03 10.24
CA MET A 122 18.98 -22.18 9.06
C MET A 122 18.87 -23.08 7.83
N CYS A 123 17.74 -23.01 7.12
CA CYS A 123 17.51 -23.71 5.86
C CYS A 123 17.59 -22.75 4.68
N ASP A 124 17.97 -23.28 3.52
CA ASP A 124 17.92 -22.56 2.26
C ASP A 124 16.54 -22.75 1.60
N GLU A 125 15.79 -21.66 1.45
CA GLU A 125 14.51 -21.62 0.76
C GLU A 125 14.70 -20.99 -0.63
N ARG A 126 14.30 -21.70 -1.68
CA ARG A 126 14.30 -21.17 -3.05
C ARG A 126 12.98 -20.45 -3.30
N LYS A 127 13.05 -19.14 -3.56
CA LYS A 127 11.88 -18.32 -3.90
C LYS A 127 12.13 -17.58 -5.22
N THR A 128 11.14 -17.60 -6.10
CA THR A 128 11.16 -16.77 -7.32
C THR A 128 10.80 -15.33 -6.94
N ARG A 129 11.71 -14.40 -7.22
CA ARG A 129 11.51 -12.96 -7.06
C ARG A 129 11.16 -12.36 -8.42
N TYR A 130 10.04 -11.64 -8.50
CA TYR A 130 9.62 -10.96 -9.72
C TYR A 130 9.89 -9.47 -9.62
N THR A 131 10.44 -8.87 -10.66
CA THR A 131 10.83 -7.45 -10.66
C THR A 131 10.46 -6.77 -11.95
N CYS A 132 9.84 -5.58 -11.88
CA CYS A 132 9.44 -4.82 -13.05
C CYS A 132 10.63 -4.39 -13.92
N VAL A 133 10.49 -4.56 -15.24
CA VAL A 133 11.52 -4.20 -16.24
C VAL A 133 11.52 -2.71 -16.55
#